data_AF-A0A920UX86-F1
#
_entry.id   AF-A0A920UX86-F1
#
_cell.length_a   1.000
_cell.length_b   1.000
_cell.length_c   1.000
_cell.angle_alpha   90.00
_cell.angle_beta   90.00
_cell.angle_gamma   90.00
#
_symmetry.space_group_name_H-M   'P 1'
#
loop_
_entity.id
_entity.type
_entity.pdbx_description
1 polymer ?
#
loop_
_entity_poly.entity_id
_entity_poly.type
_entity_poly.pdbx_seq_one_letter_code
_entity_poly.pdbx_strand_id
1 'polypeptide(L)' 'MGQRISGLQFKNNPLDPNRRYRVAGWASVRPQPDQSPDIWQVVGDYLRDRKHIDQVAVNFPMLKG' A
#
# COMPACT_ATOMS: atom_id res chain seq x y z
N MET A 1 -7.28 24.76 -2.15
CA MET A 1 -7.32 23.37 -1.63
C MET A 1 -7.07 22.40 -2.79
N GLY A 2 -6.46 21.23 -2.56
CA GLY A 2 -6.23 20.23 -3.62
C GLY A 2 -4.85 20.20 -4.27
N GLN A 3 -3.91 21.05 -3.83
CA GLN A 3 -2.53 21.10 -4.36
C GLN A 3 -1.47 20.52 -3.41
N ARG A 4 -1.89 19.99 -2.25
CA ARG A 4 -0.96 19.43 -1.23
C ARG A 4 -0.22 18.19 -1.70
N ILE A 5 -0.82 17.43 -2.62
CA ILE A 5 -0.26 16.19 -3.17
C ILE A 5 0.00 16.43 -4.64
N SER A 6 1.25 16.28 -5.08
CA SER A 6 1.67 16.51 -6.47
C SER A 6 2.72 15.50 -6.90
N GLY A 7 2.87 15.30 -8.22
CA GLY A 7 3.90 14.42 -8.78
C GLY A 7 3.77 12.96 -8.32
N LEU A 8 2.54 12.45 -8.27
CA LEU A 8 2.30 11.06 -7.87
C LEU A 8 2.96 10.08 -8.84
N GLN A 9 3.69 9.13 -8.26
CA GLN A 9 4.39 8.08 -9.00
C GLN A 9 4.14 6.73 -8.35
N PHE A 10 4.17 5.68 -9.17
CA PHE A 10 4.17 4.29 -8.73
C PHE A 10 5.30 3.55 -9.43
N LYS A 11 6.23 2.98 -8.65
CA LYS A 11 7.44 2.32 -9.17
C LYS A 11 8.19 3.21 -10.18
N ASN A 12 8.45 4.47 -9.79
CA ASN A 12 9.14 5.49 -10.59
C ASN A 12 8.44 5.90 -11.90
N ASN A 13 7.18 5.50 -12.11
CA ASN A 13 6.38 5.93 -13.26
C ASN A 13 5.27 6.88 -12.82
N PRO A 14 4.97 7.96 -13.57
CA PRO A 14 3.80 8.78 -13.32
C PRO A 14 2.52 7.95 -13.28
N LEU A 15 1.63 8.25 -12.34
CA LEU A 15 0.30 7.62 -12.33
C LEU A 15 -0.54 8.14 -13.51
N ASP A 16 -1.10 7.22 -14.28
CA ASP A 16 -2.17 7.50 -15.24
C ASP A 16 -3.51 7.70 -14.49
N PRO A 17 -4.16 8.87 -14.61
CA PRO A 17 -5.42 9.15 -13.95
C PRO A 17 -6.61 8.31 -14.46
N ASN A 18 -6.53 7.77 -15.68
CA ASN A 18 -7.61 6.98 -16.28
C ASN A 18 -7.48 5.48 -16.01
N ARG A 19 -6.38 5.05 -15.41
CA ARG A 19 -6.11 3.65 -15.11
C ARG A 19 -6.72 3.22 -13.78
N ARG A 20 -7.27 2.01 -13.75
CA ARG A 20 -7.65 1.33 -12.50
C ARG A 20 -6.45 0.58 -11.93
N TYR A 21 -6.09 0.92 -10.68
CA TYR A 21 -5.03 0.25 -9.94
C TYR A 21 -5.64 -0.68 -8.90
N ARG A 22 -5.10 -1.90 -8.79
CA ARG A 22 -5.44 -2.79 -7.68
C ARG A 22 -4.73 -2.27 -6.44
N VAL A 23 -5.50 -1.97 -5.42
CA VAL A 23 -5.02 -1.52 -4.11
C VAL A 23 -5.50 -2.49 -3.04
N ALA A 24 -4.70 -2.69 -2.00
CA ALA A 24 -5.07 -3.44 -0.82
C ALA A 24 -4.87 -2.53 0.40
N GLY A 25 -5.80 -2.61 1.35
CA GLY A 25 -5.76 -1.86 2.59
C GLY A 25 -6.52 -2.61 3.66
N TRP A 26 -6.08 -2.45 4.90
CA TRP A 26 -6.77 -2.96 6.08
C TRP A 26 -7.42 -1.78 6.81
N ALA A 27 -8.44 -2.05 7.63
CA ALA A 27 -9.25 -1.01 8.29
C ALA A 27 -9.87 0.01 7.31
N SER A 28 -10.30 -0.45 6.13
CA SER A 28 -11.01 0.41 5.19
C SER A 28 -12.36 0.84 5.78
N VAL A 29 -12.75 2.08 5.52
CA VAL A 29 -14.12 2.55 5.80
C VAL A 29 -15.15 1.94 4.84
N ARG A 30 -14.70 1.29 3.76
CA ARG A 30 -15.57 0.58 2.81
C ARG A 30 -15.78 -0.86 3.27
N PRO A 31 -16.93 -1.47 2.98
CA PRO A 31 -17.15 -2.89 3.26
C PRO A 31 -16.03 -3.76 2.67
N GLN A 32 -15.51 -4.68 3.48
CA GLN A 32 -14.66 -5.77 3.03
C GLN A 32 -15.49 -7.07 2.94
N PRO A 33 -15.13 -7.99 2.03
CA PRO A 33 -15.69 -9.33 2.06
C PRO A 33 -15.35 -10.02 3.39
N ASP A 34 -16.35 -10.61 4.06
CA ASP A 34 -16.18 -11.30 5.36
C ASP A 34 -15.17 -12.46 5.29
N GLN A 35 -15.01 -13.04 4.11
CA GLN A 35 -14.03 -14.09 3.81
C GLN A 35 -12.58 -13.60 3.66
N SER A 36 -12.34 -12.29 3.75
CA SER A 36 -10.98 -11.74 3.70
C SER A 36 -10.27 -12.08 5.01
N PRO A 37 -9.00 -12.52 4.97
CA PRO A 37 -8.26 -12.78 6.20
C PRO A 37 -8.06 -11.49 6.99
N ASP A 38 -8.06 -11.62 8.31
CA ASP A 38 -7.65 -10.52 9.16
C ASP A 38 -6.19 -10.13 8.88
N ILE A 39 -5.87 -8.85 9.04
CA ILE A 39 -4.51 -8.36 8.74
C ILE A 39 -3.44 -9.09 9.57
N TRP A 40 -3.74 -9.45 10.83
CA TRP A 40 -2.79 -10.19 11.67
C TRP A 40 -2.56 -11.63 11.20
N GLN A 41 -3.55 -12.26 10.55
CA GLN A 41 -3.35 -13.56 9.91
C GLN A 41 -2.40 -13.42 8.73
N VAL A 42 -2.63 -12.44 7.84
CA VAL A 42 -1.79 -12.19 6.67
C VAL A 42 -0.34 -11.89 7.06
N VAL A 43 -0.14 -10.97 8.02
CA VAL A 43 1.20 -10.61 8.48
C VAL A 43 1.85 -11.78 9.23
N GLY A 44 1.08 -12.49 10.06
CA GLY A 44 1.57 -13.68 10.78
C GLY A 44 2.07 -14.77 9.83
N ASP A 45 1.30 -15.07 8.78
CA ASP A 45 1.68 -16.05 7.76
C ASP A 45 2.94 -15.61 7.00
N TYR A 46 3.01 -14.35 6.59
CA TYR A 46 4.20 -13.79 5.94
C TYR A 46 5.45 -13.90 6.82
N LEU A 47 5.35 -13.54 8.10
CA LEU A 47 6.49 -13.60 9.02
C LEU A 47 6.96 -15.04 9.28
N ARG A 48 6.02 -16.00 9.43
CA ARG A 48 6.35 -17.41 9.62
C ARG A 48 7.03 -18.03 8.39
N ASP A 49 6.59 -17.65 7.19
CA ASP A 49 7.20 -18.07 5.93
C ASP A 49 8.62 -17.52 5.79
N ARG A 50 8.79 -16.21 6.05
CA ARG A 50 10.08 -15.52 5.88
C ARG A 50 11.12 -15.89 6.93
N LYS A 51 10.72 -16.17 8.17
CA LYS A 51 11.56 -16.50 9.35
C LYS A 51 12.54 -15.39 9.80
N HIS A 52 13.17 -14.69 8.86
CA HIS A 52 14.01 -13.53 9.08
C HIS A 52 13.58 -12.41 8.12
N ILE A 53 13.59 -11.16 8.62
CA ILE A 53 13.23 -9.99 7.84
C ILE A 53 14.47 -9.13 7.67
N ASP A 54 14.95 -9.04 6.42
CA ASP A 54 16.02 -8.15 6.03
C ASP A 54 15.52 -6.70 5.87
N GLN A 55 16.37 -5.82 5.32
CA GLN A 55 16.01 -4.45 5.04
C GLN A 55 14.86 -4.36 4.02
N VAL A 56 13.74 -3.76 4.44
CA VAL A 56 12.58 -3.51 3.59
C VAL A 56 12.74 -2.18 2.85
N ALA A 57 12.62 -2.20 1.52
CA ALA A 57 12.55 -0.98 0.73
C ALA A 57 11.19 -0.28 0.94
N VAL A 58 11.21 0.84 1.67
CA VAL A 58 10.01 1.63 1.96
C VAL A 58 9.79 2.67 0.86
N ASN A 59 8.56 2.78 0.37
CA ASN A 59 8.15 3.79 -0.59
C ASN A 59 7.81 5.12 0.11
N PHE A 60 8.83 5.94 0.39
CA PHE A 60 8.65 7.24 1.02
C PHE A 60 8.14 8.32 0.05
N PRO A 61 7.24 9.21 0.48
CA PRO A 61 6.87 10.37 -0.32
C PRO A 61 8.03 11.36 -0.40
N MET A 62 8.16 12.04 -1.53
CA MET A 62 9.07 13.17 -1.66
C MET A 62 8.42 14.43 -1.09
N LEU A 63 9.03 15.01 -0.05
CA LEU A 63 8.59 16.28 0.51
C LEU A 63 8.98 17.43 -0.40
N LYS A 64 8.02 18.29 -0.72
CA LYS A 64 8.22 19.53 -1.48
C LYS A 64 7.85 20.70 -0.57
N GLY A 65 8.77 21.65 -0.41
CA GLY A 65 8.58 22.91 0.32
C GLY A 65 8.08 24.02 -0.58
#